data_AF-A0A662NJN4-F1
#
_entry.id   AF-A0A662NJN4-F1
#
_cell.length_a   1.000
_cell.length_b   1.000
_cell.length_c   1.000
_cell.angle_alpha   90.00
_cell.angle_beta   90.00
_cell.angle_gamma   90.00
#
_symmetry.space_group_name_H-M   'P 1'
#
loop_
_entity.id
_entity.type
_entity.pdbx_description
1 polymer ?
#
loop_
_entity_poly.entity_id
_entity_poly.type
_entity_poly.pdbx_seq_one_letter_code
_entity_poly.pdbx_strand_id
1 'polypeptide(L)' 'IAGKQTGWYAIESPGGWRLIGRTPLKTFDPSKSPPSIVKAGDYVKFIPISEEEFRELYKQEWGEKQ' A
#
# COMPACT_ATOMS: atom_id res chain seq x y z
N ILE A 1 -2.61 -6.50 -10.61
CA ILE A 1 -2.21 -7.85 -11.08
C ILE A 1 -1.75 -7.77 -12.54
N ALA A 2 -0.64 -8.43 -12.87
CA ALA A 2 -0.16 -8.62 -14.24
C ALA A 2 0.28 -10.09 -14.44
N GLY A 3 -0.50 -10.86 -15.19
CA GLY A 3 -0.27 -12.31 -15.33
C GLY A 3 -0.27 -13.01 -13.97
N LYS A 4 0.83 -13.70 -13.65
CA LYS A 4 1.03 -14.40 -12.36
C LYS A 4 1.62 -13.51 -11.25
N GLN A 5 1.86 -12.23 -11.53
CA GLN A 5 2.46 -11.29 -10.58
C GLN A 5 1.41 -10.39 -9.92
N THR A 6 1.62 -10.11 -8.64
CA THR A 6 0.82 -9.18 -7.84
C THR A 6 1.74 -8.27 -7.02
N GLY A 7 1.17 -7.18 -6.53
CA GLY A 7 1.92 -6.08 -5.91
C GLY A 7 1.02 -4.86 -5.75
N TRP A 8 1.59 -3.80 -5.21
CA TRP A 8 0.94 -2.51 -5.00
C TRP A 8 1.82 -1.40 -5.56
N TYR A 9 1.21 -0.24 -5.78
CA TYR A 9 1.91 1.00 -6.09
C TYR A 9 2.15 1.76 -4.78
N ALA A 10 3.41 2.04 -4.45
CA ALA A 10 3.76 2.73 -3.21
C ALA A 10 3.47 4.25 -3.25
N ILE A 11 3.46 4.81 -4.45
CA ILE A 11 3.10 6.21 -4.75
C ILE A 11 2.18 6.23 -5.97
N GLU A 12 1.51 7.36 -6.18
CA GLU A 12 0.74 7.58 -7.40
C GLU A 12 1.68 7.62 -8.61
N SER A 13 1.48 6.70 -9.55
CA SER A 13 2.28 6.59 -10.76
C SER A 13 1.44 5.96 -11.86
N PRO A 14 1.69 6.29 -13.14
CA PRO A 14 1.06 5.59 -14.24
C PRO A 14 1.39 4.09 -14.20
N GLY A 15 0.40 3.24 -14.47
CA GLY A 15 0.56 1.79 -14.38
C GLY A 15 -0.41 1.03 -15.28
N GLY A 16 0.08 -0.04 -15.92
CA GLY A 16 -0.72 -0.91 -16.79
C GLY A 16 -1.35 -2.11 -16.08
N TRP A 17 -1.24 -2.20 -14.75
CA TRP A 17 -1.74 -3.35 -14.01
C TRP A 17 -3.23 -3.21 -13.72
N ARG A 18 -3.95 -4.34 -13.71
CA ARG A 18 -5.34 -4.35 -13.26
C ARG A 18 -5.39 -4.08 -11.75
N LEU A 19 -6.00 -2.96 -11.36
CA LEU A 19 -6.26 -2.60 -9.97
C LEU A 19 -7.44 -3.42 -9.44
N ILE A 20 -7.27 -4.01 -8.25
CA ILE A 20 -8.28 -4.89 -7.62
C ILE A 20 -8.49 -4.56 -6.13
N GLY A 21 -7.82 -3.54 -5.62
CA GLY A 21 -7.84 -3.15 -4.21
C GLY A 21 -6.77 -2.10 -3.92
N ARG A 22 -6.78 -1.59 -2.69
CA ARG A 22 -5.84 -0.57 -2.20
C ARG A 22 -5.48 -0.89 -0.75
N THR A 23 -4.26 -0.54 -0.34
CA THR A 23 -3.81 -0.58 1.06
C THR A 23 -3.82 0.84 1.65
N PRO A 24 -4.27 1.04 2.91
CA PRO A 24 -4.22 2.35 3.55
C PRO A 24 -2.81 2.74 4.01
N LEU A 25 -1.91 1.76 4.14
CA LEU A 25 -0.58 1.93 4.70
C LEU A 25 0.35 2.75 3.79
N LYS A 26 1.18 3.61 4.37
CA LYS A 26 2.29 4.23 3.64
C LYS A 26 3.42 3.22 3.51
N THR A 27 3.39 2.43 2.44
CA THR A 27 4.33 1.30 2.25
C THR A 27 5.77 1.74 1.95
N PHE A 28 5.94 2.98 1.47
CA PHE A 28 7.24 3.61 1.27
C PHE A 28 7.24 5.04 1.84
N ASP A 29 8.19 5.35 2.71
CA ASP A 29 8.40 6.67 3.30
C ASP A 29 9.90 6.99 3.32
N PRO A 30 10.40 7.93 2.50
CA PRO A 30 11.83 8.25 2.43
C PRO A 30 12.36 8.89 3.72
N SER A 31 11.48 9.37 4.61
CA SER A 31 11.88 9.92 5.91
C SER A 31 12.12 8.84 6.99
N LYS A 32 11.70 7.60 6.75
CA LYS A 32 11.87 6.46 7.67
C LYS A 32 13.10 5.63 7.32
N SER A 33 13.68 4.95 8.32
CA SER A 33 14.75 3.98 8.15
C SER A 33 14.34 2.63 8.79
N PRO A 34 14.08 1.57 8.02
CA PRO A 34 14.12 1.51 6.55
C PRO A 34 12.97 2.27 5.89
N PRO A 35 13.12 2.74 4.63
CA PRO A 35 12.09 3.51 3.95
C PRO A 35 10.93 2.64 3.42
N SER A 36 11.08 1.32 3.41
CA SER A 36 10.04 0.36 2.97
C SER A 36 9.65 -0.54 4.14
N ILE A 37 8.36 -0.87 4.22
CA ILE A 37 7.83 -1.80 5.23
C ILE A 37 8.17 -3.28 4.95
N VAL A 38 8.69 -3.58 3.75
CA VAL A 38 9.13 -4.92 3.33
C VAL A 38 10.51 -4.87 2.68
N LYS A 39 11.25 -5.96 2.76
CA LYS A 39 12.53 -6.21 2.10
C LYS A 39 12.43 -7.42 1.17
N ALA A 40 13.41 -7.56 0.27
CA ALA A 40 13.49 -8.73 -0.59
C ALA A 40 13.65 -10.01 0.25
N GLY A 41 12.81 -11.01 -0.01
CA GLY A 41 12.74 -12.25 0.77
C GLY A 41 11.62 -12.30 1.80
N ASP A 42 10.99 -11.16 2.12
CA ASP A 42 9.86 -11.14 3.06
C ASP A 42 8.59 -11.75 2.45
N TYR A 43 7.80 -12.40 3.30
CA TYR A 43 6.47 -12.89 2.95
C TYR A 43 5.41 -11.82 3.18
N VAL A 44 4.50 -11.67 2.22
CA VAL A 44 3.39 -10.70 2.29
C VAL A 44 2.06 -11.43 2.21
N LYS A 45 1.13 -11.07 3.11
CA LYS A 45 -0.25 -11.53 3.10
C LYS A 45 -1.19 -10.33 3.08
N PHE A 46 -2.05 -10.26 2.06
CA PHE A 46 -3.12 -9.27 2.00
C PHE A 46 -4.29 -9.72 2.89
N ILE A 47 -4.76 -8.81 3.74
CA ILE A 47 -5.92 -9.04 4.61
C ILE A 47 -7.03 -8.08 4.16
N PRO A 48 -8.23 -8.58 3.85
CA PRO A 48 -9.37 -7.71 3.54
C PRO A 48 -9.78 -6.95 4.80
N ILE A 49 -10.08 -5.67 4.63
CA ILE A 49 -10.60 -4.76 5.66
C ILE A 49 -11.84 -4.05 5.14
N SER A 50 -12.66 -3.50 6.04
CA SER A 50 -13.81 -2.69 5.65
C SER A 50 -13.38 -1.32 5.10
N GLU A 51 -14.33 -0.61 4.48
CA GLU A 51 -14.07 0.74 4.00
C GLU A 51 -13.87 1.74 5.16
N GLU A 52 -14.59 1.56 6.26
CA GLU A 52 -14.44 2.34 7.48
C GLU A 52 -13.03 2.18 8.07
N GLU A 53 -12.58 0.93 8.25
CA GLU A 53 -11.23 0.61 8.72
C GLU A 53 -10.16 1.20 7.78
N PHE A 54 -10.39 1.13 6.46
CA PHE A 54 -9.50 1.74 5.48
C PHE A 54 -9.37 3.25 5.70
N ARG A 55 -10.49 3.97 5.85
CA ARG A 55 -10.51 5.43 6.01
C ARG A 55 -9.81 5.86 7.29
N GLU A 56 -10.03 5.13 8.38
CA GLU A 56 -9.38 5.39 9.68
C GLU A 56 -7.86 5.21 9.60
N LEU A 57 -7.40 4.07 9.09
CA LEU A 57 -5.97 3.77 8.93
C LEU A 57 -5.30 4.75 7.96
N TYR A 58 -5.98 5.09 6.86
CA TYR A 58 -5.45 6.04 5.88
C TYR A 58 -5.24 7.42 6.49
N LYS A 59 -6.19 7.90 7.29
CA LYS A 59 -6.08 9.17 8.02
C LYS A 59 -4.93 9.16 9.02
N GLN A 60 -4.69 8.04 9.70
CA GLN A 60 -3.56 7.89 10.63
C GLN A 60 -2.21 7.91 9.91
N GLU A 61 -2.09 7.20 8.78
CA GLU A 61 -0.83 7.03 8.03
C GLU A 61 -0.45 8.26 7.20
N TRP A 62 -1.45 8.96 6.64
CA TRP A 62 -1.25 10.07 5.71
C TRP A 62 -1.65 11.45 6.28
N GLY A 63 -2.25 11.49 7.47
CA GLY A 63 -2.83 12.69 8.07
C GLY A 63 -4.17 13.09 7.45
N GLU A 64 -4.76 14.18 7.95
CA GLU A 64 -5.87 14.85 7.25
C GLU A 64 -5.34 15.55 6.00
N LYS A 65 -5.24 14.81 4.88
CA LYS A 65 -5.23 15.46 3.57
C LYS A 65 -6.69 15.69 3.17
N GLN A 66 -7.13 16.93 3.34
CA GLN A 66 -8.32 17.49 2.69
C GLN A 66 -8.16 17.47 1.17
#